data_AF-A0A328NCI8-F1
#
_entry.id   AF-A0A328NCI8-F1
#
_cell.length_a   1.000
_cell.length_b   1.000
_cell.length_c   1.000
_cell.angle_alpha   90.00
_cell.angle_beta   90.00
_cell.angle_gamma   90.00
#
_symmetry.space_group_name_H-M   'P 1'
#
loop_
_entity.id
_entity.type
_entity.pdbx_description
1 polymer ?
#
loop_
_entity_poly.entity_id
_entity_poly.type
_entity_poly.pdbx_seq_one_letter_code
_entity_poly.pdbx_strand_id
1 'polypeptide(L)'
;MAGLLVVRVHLDWTGPGHYDRDRSLPCRVCVTNTKMRDSRGAACHQSCAEDEIARELLGAGRALITDERVPAPARILEVAR
;
A
#
# COMPACT_ATOMS: atom_id res chain seq x y z
N MET A 1 14.48 -6.46 20.44
CA MET A 1 13.69 -7.00 19.30
C MET A 1 12.83 -5.88 18.75
N ALA A 2 12.96 -5.52 17.47
CA ALA A 2 12.09 -4.52 16.85
C ALA A 2 10.75 -5.16 16.48
N GLY A 3 9.63 -4.50 16.76
CA GLY A 3 8.33 -4.96 16.26
C GLY A 3 8.10 -4.52 14.82
N LEU A 4 7.53 -5.39 14.00
CA LEU A 4 7.19 -5.10 12.61
C LEU A 4 5.72 -4.70 12.49
N LEU A 5 5.45 -3.55 11.89
CA LEU A 5 4.10 -3.18 11.46
C LEU A 5 3.85 -3.75 10.06
N VAL A 6 2.77 -4.51 9.91
CA VAL A 6 2.34 -5.11 8.63
C VAL A 6 0.95 -4.60 8.31
N VAL A 7 0.77 -4.04 7.11
CA VAL A 7 -0.53 -3.66 6.56
C VAL A 7 -0.89 -4.65 5.46
N ARG A 8 -2.11 -5.18 5.50
CA ARG A 8 -2.67 -6.04 4.45
C ARG A 8 -4.00 -5.46 4.00
N VAL A 9 -4.19 -5.40 2.70
CA VAL A 9 -5.42 -4.91 2.08
C VAL A 9 -6.03 -6.06 1.32
N HIS A 10 -7.34 -6.24 1.46
CA HIS A 10 -8.11 -7.12 0.61
C HIS A 10 -9.22 -6.29 -0.02
N LEU A 11 -9.21 -6.20 -1.33
CA LEU A 11 -10.23 -5.47 -2.07
C LEU A 11 -11.33 -6.43 -2.51
N ASP A 12 -12.53 -5.90 -2.73
CA ASP A 12 -13.59 -6.66 -3.39
C ASP A 12 -13.37 -6.64 -4.91
N TRP A 13 -13.18 -7.82 -5.50
CA TRP A 13 -12.98 -8.05 -6.94
C TRP A 13 -14.18 -8.70 -7.61
N THR A 14 -15.30 -8.88 -6.89
CA THR A 14 -16.46 -9.62 -7.39
C THR A 14 -17.27 -8.85 -8.44
N GLY A 15 -17.03 -7.54 -8.58
CA GLY A 15 -17.66 -6.71 -9.61
C GLY A 15 -17.34 -7.18 -11.04
N PRO A 16 -18.32 -7.11 -11.97
CA PRO A 16 -18.17 -7.66 -13.32
C PRO A 16 -17.11 -6.94 -14.18
N GLY A 17 -16.67 -5.75 -13.78
CA GLY A 17 -15.65 -4.97 -14.50
C GLY A 17 -14.21 -5.43 -14.26
N HIS A 18 -13.98 -6.35 -13.30
CA HIS A 18 -12.63 -6.70 -12.87
C HIS A 18 -11.94 -7.79 -13.70
N TYR A 19 -12.67 -8.52 -14.53
CA TYR A 19 -12.11 -9.57 -15.38
C TYR A 19 -12.50 -9.36 -16.84
N ASP A 20 -11.51 -9.14 -17.70
CA ASP A 20 -11.68 -9.02 -19.14
C ASP A 20 -11.28 -10.34 -19.81
N ARG A 21 -12.26 -11.14 -20.21
CA ARG A 21 -12.04 -12.45 -20.83
C ARG A 21 -11.23 -12.35 -22.13
N ASP A 22 -11.45 -11.29 -22.90
CA ASP A 22 -10.98 -11.19 -24.27
C ASP A 22 -9.59 -10.58 -24.35
N ARG A 23 -9.25 -9.62 -23.47
CA ARG A 23 -8.00 -8.85 -23.58
C ARG A 23 -7.05 -9.06 -22.40
N SER A 24 -5.85 -9.52 -22.73
CA SER A 24 -4.71 -9.53 -21.80
C SER A 24 -3.85 -8.31 -22.06
N LEU A 25 -3.62 -7.48 -21.03
CA LEU A 25 -2.87 -6.23 -21.13
C LEU A 25 -1.79 -6.19 -20.05
N PRO A 26 -0.66 -5.48 -20.26
CA PRO A 26 0.40 -5.38 -19.26
C PRO A 26 -0.12 -4.71 -17.98
N CYS A 27 0.13 -5.34 -16.83
CA CYS A 27 -0.21 -4.76 -15.52
C CYS A 27 0.48 -3.41 -15.34
N ARG A 28 -0.26 -2.38 -14.92
CA ARG A 28 0.28 -1.02 -14.69
C ARG A 28 1.37 -0.94 -13.62
N VAL A 29 1.46 -1.96 -12.75
CA VAL A 29 2.43 -2.01 -11.63
C VAL A 29 3.64 -2.88 -11.98
N CYS A 30 3.42 -4.12 -12.41
CA CYS A 30 4.49 -5.10 -12.59
C CYS A 30 4.79 -5.46 -14.05
N VAL A 31 4.10 -4.83 -15.01
CA VAL A 31 4.19 -5.03 -16.47
C VAL A 31 3.87 -6.43 -17.00
N THR A 32 3.76 -7.45 -16.13
CA THR A 32 3.29 -8.77 -16.52
C THR A 32 1.84 -8.71 -17.00
N ASN A 33 1.55 -9.36 -18.12
CA ASN A 33 0.22 -9.37 -18.73
C ASN A 33 -0.84 -9.96 -17.79
N THR A 34 -2.00 -9.33 -17.74
CA THR A 34 -3.13 -9.73 -16.90
C THR A 34 -4.47 -9.55 -17.61
N LYS A 35 -5.42 -10.43 -17.26
CA LYS A 35 -6.83 -10.32 -17.63
C LYS A 35 -7.61 -9.46 -16.63
N MET A 36 -6.99 -9.08 -15.52
CA MET A 36 -7.65 -8.32 -14.44
C MET A 36 -7.70 -6.82 -14.71
N ARG A 37 -8.68 -6.12 -14.11
CA ARG A 37 -8.84 -4.66 -14.14
C ARG A 37 -9.08 -4.12 -12.75
N ASP A 38 -8.44 -3.01 -12.39
CA ASP A 38 -8.74 -2.30 -11.14
C ASP A 38 -10.08 -1.54 -11.21
N SER A 39 -10.44 -0.84 -10.14
CA SER A 39 -11.68 -0.05 -10.05
C SER A 39 -11.80 1.09 -11.07
N ARG A 40 -10.69 1.46 -11.73
CA ARG A 40 -10.66 2.47 -12.81
C ARG A 40 -10.66 1.84 -14.19
N GLY A 41 -10.75 0.51 -14.27
CA GLY A 41 -10.68 -0.23 -15.54
C GLY A 41 -9.27 -0.36 -16.11
N ALA A 42 -8.21 -0.05 -15.34
CA ALA A 42 -6.83 -0.20 -15.80
C ALA A 42 -6.33 -1.64 -15.55
N ALA A 43 -5.49 -2.16 -16.44
CA ALA A 43 -4.94 -3.51 -16.29
C ALA A 43 -4.06 -3.60 -15.03
N CYS A 44 -4.47 -4.41 -14.06
CA CYS A 44 -3.76 -4.57 -12.80
C CYS A 44 -4.08 -5.90 -12.14
N HIS A 45 -3.06 -6.62 -11.65
CA HIS A 45 -3.28 -7.80 -10.82
C HIS A 45 -3.93 -7.42 -9.48
N GLN A 46 -4.74 -8.33 -8.94
CA GLN A 46 -5.30 -8.18 -7.59
C GLN A 46 -4.23 -7.88 -6.54
N SER A 47 -3.20 -8.73 -6.48
CA SER A 47 -2.10 -8.56 -5.53
C SER A 47 -1.32 -7.26 -5.72
N CYS A 48 -1.17 -6.78 -6.95
CA CYS A 48 -0.48 -5.52 -7.21
C CYS A 48 -1.27 -4.31 -6.71
N ALA A 49 -2.58 -4.28 -6.95
CA ALA A 49 -3.43 -3.20 -6.45
C ALA A 49 -3.53 -3.20 -4.92
N GLU A 50 -3.69 -4.38 -4.31
CA GLU A 50 -3.72 -4.54 -2.85
C GLU A 50 -2.40 -4.11 -2.20
N ASP A 51 -1.25 -4.48 -2.78
CA ASP A 51 0.07 -4.10 -2.27
C ASP A 51 0.35 -2.59 -2.42
N GLU A 52 -0.09 -1.96 -3.52
CA GLU A 52 0.02 -0.51 -3.69
C GLU A 52 -0.71 0.25 -2.56
N ILE A 53 -1.96 -0.13 -2.27
CA ILE A 53 -2.74 0.48 -1.18
C ILE A 53 -2.12 0.14 0.18
N ALA A 54 -1.64 -1.09 0.38
CA ALA A 54 -0.98 -1.47 1.63
C ALA A 54 0.26 -0.62 1.90
N ARG A 55 1.06 -0.30 0.87
CA ARG A 55 2.23 0.59 0.98
C ARG A 55 1.83 2.03 1.29
N GLU A 56 0.79 2.54 0.64
CA GLU A 56 0.25 3.88 0.91
C GLU A 56 -0.23 4.00 2.36
N LEU A 57 -1.07 3.06 2.81
CA LEU A 57 -1.58 3.02 4.18
C LEU A 57 -0.48 2.82 5.21
N LEU A 58 0.54 2.01 4.93
CA LEU A 58 1.70 1.86 5.81
C LEU A 58 2.49 3.18 5.93
N GLY A 59 2.68 3.89 4.82
CA GLY A 59 3.33 5.20 4.80
C GLY A 59 2.59 6.23 5.62
N ALA A 60 1.27 6.37 5.37
CA ALA A 60 0.40 7.25 6.14
C ALA A 60 0.34 6.87 7.63
N GLY A 61 0.20 5.58 7.92
CA GLY A 61 0.16 5.05 9.29
C GLY A 61 1.45 5.33 10.05
N ARG A 62 2.63 5.18 9.42
CA ARG A 62 3.91 5.50 10.05
C ARG A 62 4.04 6.96 10.47
N ALA A 63 3.41 7.88 9.75
CA ALA A 63 3.40 9.30 10.13
C ALA A 63 2.48 9.59 11.33
N LEU A 64 1.53 8.70 11.62
CA LEU A 64 0.52 8.85 12.66
C LEU A 64 0.75 7.97 13.89
N ILE A 65 1.60 6.95 13.78
CA ILE A 65 1.89 6.00 14.86
C ILE A 65 3.11 6.48 15.66
N THR A 66 2.91 6.74 16.95
CA THR A 66 4.00 6.90 17.91
C THR A 66 4.51 5.53 18.35
N ASP A 67 5.77 5.20 18.02
CA ASP A 67 6.44 4.00 18.56
C ASP A 67 7.17 4.35 19.86
N GLU A 68 6.52 4.11 21.00
CA GLU A 68 7.08 4.39 22.34
C GLU A 68 8.34 3.59 22.67
N ARG A 69 8.66 2.54 21.89
CA ARG A 69 9.90 1.76 22.06
C ARG A 69 11.09 2.47 21.42
N VAL A 70 10.85 3.43 20.53
CA VAL A 70 11.88 4.27 19.93
C VAL A 70 11.96 5.57 20.74
N PRO A 71 13.04 5.80 21.50
CA PRO A 71 13.19 7.05 22.25
C PRO A 71 13.16 8.23 21.28
N ALA A 72 12.27 9.19 21.50
CA ALA A 72 12.33 10.45 20.77
C ALA A 72 13.71 11.09 20.98
N PRO A 73 14.31 11.72 19.95
CA PRO A 73 15.55 12.45 20.15
C PRO A 73 15.34 13.51 21.24
N ALA A 74 16.26 13.56 22.21
CA ALA A 74 16.22 14.56 23.26
C ALA A 74 16.17 15.95 22.59
N ARG A 75 15.07 16.68 22.80
CA ARG A 75 15.03 18.09 22.42
C ARG A 75 16.10 18.78 23.26
N ILE A 76 17.15 19.28 22.61
CA ILE A 76 18.08 20.21 23.25
C ILE A 76 17.25 21.45 23.56
N LEU A 77 16.83 21.58 24.82
CA LEU A 77 16.31 22.84 25.33
C LEU A 77 17.51 23.79 25.37
N GLU A 78 17.63 24.65 24.37
CA GLU A 78 18.54 25.78 24.44
C GLU A 78 18.08 26.67 25.60
N VAL A 79 18.77 26.56 26.73
CA VAL A 79 18.61 27.47 27.86
C VAL A 79 19.23 28.79 27.42
N ALA A 80 18.39 29.72 26.96
CA ALA A 80 18.77 31.10 26.75
C ALA A 80 19.29 31.66 28.08
N ARG A 81 20.52 32.16 28.08
CA ARG A 81 21.22 32.73 29.24
C ARG A 81 21.14 34.25 29.23
#